data_AF-A0A8J3WM06-F1
#
_entry.id   AF-A0A8J3WM06-F1
#
_cell.length_a   1.000
_cell.length_b   1.000
_cell.length_c   1.000
_cell.angle_alpha   90.00
_cell.angle_beta   90.00
_cell.angle_gamma   90.00
#
_symmetry.space_group_name_H-M   'P 1'
#
loop_
_entity.id
_entity.type
_entity.pdbx_description
1 polymer ?
#
loop_
_entity_poly.entity_id
_entity_poly.type
_entity_poly.pdbx_seq_one_letter_code
_entity_poly.pdbx_strand_id
1 'polypeptide(L)'
;MSELMPRDENADLSVVIANLSRSPETLARIADEVEREPLPSAVVEALPRTDPAALLLAARSAEGEGRSFEAAGLIGEALALDPDLEPARRDAAEYAACRTDPQRELADRAAHLFERLLVFLYRPARRHLVEELVARSVRVAEHALADLALFEHDVIGEFLDARGEWLREDEVKLLEAWRTTPSRLWEVVGVSGRRVTLDDGGQQVVLTDELLSGQALPGDLMLTRVLHDGTGPRVFGHPFKVDLARRGEMLALLADPVDPYAIAAFFRRPAGPASGATPTTAPPR
;
A
#
# COMPACT_ATOMS: atom_id res chain seq x y z
N MET A 1 -4.07 30.88 37.97
CA MET A 1 -3.28 32.04 37.50
C MET A 1 -2.20 31.50 36.60
N SER A 2 -2.49 31.52 35.29
CA SER A 2 -1.62 31.02 34.22
C SER A 2 -0.65 32.15 33.88
N GLU A 3 0.64 31.93 34.09
CA GLU A 3 1.69 32.80 33.55
C GLU A 3 1.85 32.46 32.07
N LEU A 4 1.26 33.29 31.21
CA LEU A 4 1.66 33.36 29.81
C LEU A 4 3.10 33.86 29.75
N MET A 5 4.00 33.02 29.24
CA MET A 5 5.33 33.44 28.81
C MET A 5 5.20 34.64 27.85
N PRO A 6 6.07 35.66 27.97
CA PRO A 6 6.06 36.79 27.05
C PRO A 6 6.40 36.28 25.64
N ARG A 7 5.45 36.44 24.71
CA ARG A 7 5.73 36.28 23.28
C ARG A 7 6.68 37.41 22.87
N ASP A 8 7.91 37.05 22.57
CA ASP A 8 8.86 37.94 21.91
C ASP A 8 8.33 38.23 20.50
N GLU A 9 7.70 39.38 20.30
CA GLU A 9 7.11 39.83 19.03
C GLU A 9 8.17 40.14 17.94
N ASN A 10 9.45 39.91 18.24
CA ASN A 10 10.59 40.10 17.34
C ASN A 10 11.35 38.80 17.05
N ALA A 11 10.66 37.66 17.01
CA ALA A 11 11.25 36.44 16.48
C ALA A 11 11.62 36.66 15.01
N ASP A 12 12.90 36.94 14.77
CA ASP A 12 13.49 37.09 13.44
C ASP A 12 13.05 35.90 12.59
N LEU A 13 12.30 36.19 11.53
CA LEU A 13 11.74 35.17 10.63
C LEU A 13 12.86 34.29 10.07
N SER A 14 14.08 34.83 9.90
CA SER A 14 15.24 34.04 9.48
C SER A 14 15.69 33.03 10.54
N VAL A 15 15.59 33.36 11.83
CA VAL A 15 15.88 32.45 12.95
C VAL A 15 14.77 31.40 13.08
N VAL A 16 13.50 31.79 12.92
CA VAL A 16 12.38 30.85 12.92
C VAL A 16 12.47 29.88 11.75
N ILE A 17 12.75 30.37 10.54
CA ILE A 17 12.97 29.54 9.35
C ILE A 17 14.17 28.62 9.56
N ALA A 18 15.31 29.14 10.04
CA ALA A 18 16.48 28.31 10.31
C ALA A 18 16.24 27.22 11.37
N ASN A 19 15.43 27.51 12.39
CA ASN A 19 15.06 26.54 13.41
C ASN A 19 14.04 25.51 12.91
N LEU A 20 13.08 25.92 12.07
CA LEU A 20 12.17 25.00 11.40
C LEU A 20 12.94 24.07 10.46
N SER A 21 13.89 24.57 9.68
CA SER A 21 14.76 23.74 8.82
C SER A 21 15.62 22.73 9.58
N ARG A 22 15.80 22.92 10.90
CA ARG A 22 16.50 21.98 11.80
C ARG A 22 15.58 21.03 12.55
N SER A 23 14.26 21.21 12.46
CA SER A 23 13.29 20.27 13.06
C SER A 23 13.30 18.95 12.27
N PRO A 24 13.42 17.79 12.94
CA PRO A 24 13.33 16.49 12.30
C PRO A 24 12.02 16.30 11.50
N GLU A 25 10.91 16.83 12.00
CA GLU A 25 9.60 16.75 11.36
C GLU A 25 9.53 17.59 10.08
N THR A 26 10.12 18.78 10.11
CA THR A 26 10.17 19.65 8.92
C THR A 26 11.08 19.04 7.86
N LEU A 27 12.26 18.55 8.26
CA LEU A 27 13.17 17.86 7.37
C LEU A 27 12.53 16.59 6.78
N ALA A 28 11.83 15.79 7.59
CA ALA A 28 11.08 14.63 7.11
C ALA A 28 10.03 15.02 6.07
N ARG A 29 9.30 16.12 6.28
CA ARG A 29 8.32 16.60 5.32
C ARG A 29 8.97 17.07 4.02
N ILE A 30 10.09 17.80 4.07
CA ILE A 30 10.84 18.20 2.86
C ILE A 30 11.35 16.96 2.12
N ALA A 31 11.89 15.98 2.86
CA ALA A 31 12.32 14.70 2.31
C ALA A 31 11.19 13.94 1.60
N ASP A 32 9.98 13.94 2.17
CA ASP A 32 8.80 13.34 1.53
C ASP A 32 8.41 14.07 0.24
N GLU A 33 8.52 15.41 0.19
CA GLU A 33 8.30 16.17 -1.05
C GLU A 33 9.36 15.85 -2.09
N VAL A 34 10.64 15.75 -1.69
CA VAL A 34 11.75 15.42 -2.59
C VAL A 34 11.65 13.99 -3.13
N GLU A 35 11.16 13.04 -2.34
CA GLU A 35 10.92 11.69 -2.84
C GLU A 35 9.75 11.64 -3.82
N ARG A 36 8.72 12.47 -3.61
CA ARG A 36 7.60 12.57 -4.55
C ARG A 36 7.99 13.27 -5.86
N GLU A 37 8.79 14.33 -5.75
CA GLU A 37 9.29 15.13 -6.85
C GLU A 37 10.82 15.19 -6.76
N PRO A 38 11.53 14.20 -7.35
CA PRO A 38 12.98 14.12 -7.31
C PRO A 38 13.67 15.40 -7.78
N LEU A 39 14.76 15.74 -7.09
CA LEU A 39 15.57 16.91 -7.41
C LEU A 39 16.30 16.69 -8.75
N PRO A 40 16.48 17.74 -9.57
CA PRO A 40 17.32 17.65 -10.76
C PRO A 40 18.75 17.20 -10.41
N SER A 41 19.37 16.39 -11.27
CA SER A 41 20.73 15.83 -11.04
C SER A 41 21.77 16.88 -10.66
N ALA A 42 21.77 18.04 -11.34
CA ALA A 42 22.68 19.14 -11.05
C ALA A 42 22.52 19.70 -9.62
N VAL A 43 21.30 19.67 -9.06
CA VAL A 43 21.04 20.06 -7.68
C VAL A 43 21.58 19.00 -6.73
N VAL A 44 21.32 17.72 -7.00
CA VAL A 44 21.84 16.60 -6.21
C VAL A 44 23.37 16.59 -6.16
N GLU A 45 24.03 16.87 -7.28
CA GLU A 45 25.49 16.97 -7.37
C GLU A 45 26.06 18.16 -6.59
N ALA A 46 25.30 19.25 -6.47
CA ALA A 46 25.71 20.45 -5.74
C ALA A 46 25.47 20.34 -4.22
N LEU A 47 24.71 19.36 -3.75
CA LEU A 47 24.43 19.17 -2.32
C LEU A 47 25.72 18.80 -1.55
N PRO A 48 25.98 19.44 -0.40
CA PRO A 48 27.18 19.15 0.38
C PRO A 48 27.14 17.75 0.98
N ARG A 49 28.10 16.90 0.58
CA ARG A 49 28.24 15.52 1.10
C ARG A 49 28.68 15.45 2.56
N THR A 50 29.02 16.57 3.16
CA THR A 50 29.39 16.69 4.59
C THR A 50 28.22 17.07 5.48
N ASP A 51 27.03 17.26 4.92
CA ASP A 51 25.81 17.60 5.67
C ASP A 51 24.84 16.40 5.67
N PRO A 52 24.49 15.84 6.84
CA PRO A 52 23.58 14.70 6.93
C PRO A 52 22.19 14.99 6.37
N ALA A 53 21.67 16.22 6.49
CA ALA A 53 20.38 16.59 5.92
C ALA A 53 20.44 16.63 4.39
N ALA A 54 21.53 17.15 3.83
CA ALA A 54 21.73 17.17 2.37
C ALA A 54 21.85 15.75 1.79
N LEU A 55 22.56 14.84 2.49
CA LEU A 55 22.64 13.43 2.12
C LEU A 55 21.27 12.74 2.18
N LEU A 56 20.44 13.03 3.21
CA LEU A 56 19.07 12.54 3.29
C LEU A 56 18.23 13.00 2.08
N LEU A 57 18.30 14.27 1.69
CA LEU A 57 17.56 14.78 0.53
C LEU A 57 18.03 14.14 -0.77
N ALA A 58 19.34 13.96 -0.95
CA ALA A 58 19.89 13.22 -2.09
C ALA A 58 19.40 11.76 -2.11
N ALA A 59 19.37 11.09 -0.95
CA ALA A 59 18.88 9.73 -0.81
C ALA A 59 17.40 9.62 -1.19
N ARG A 60 16.57 10.57 -0.71
CA ARG A 60 15.14 10.62 -0.99
C ARG A 60 14.84 10.90 -2.46
N SER A 61 15.64 11.75 -3.10
CA SER A 61 15.58 11.96 -4.54
C SER A 61 15.88 10.66 -5.30
N ALA A 62 16.95 9.95 -4.93
CA ALA A 62 17.30 8.67 -5.54
C ALA A 62 16.21 7.60 -5.32
N GLU A 63 15.62 7.54 -4.12
CA GLU A 63 14.50 6.65 -3.81
C GLU A 63 13.26 6.93 -4.67
N GLY A 64 12.90 8.20 -4.85
CA GLY A 64 11.79 8.62 -5.69
C GLY A 64 11.94 8.20 -7.16
N GLU A 65 13.19 8.09 -7.63
CA GLU A 65 13.54 7.60 -8.96
C GLU A 65 13.70 6.08 -9.04
N GLY A 66 13.43 5.36 -7.95
CA GLY A 66 13.58 3.89 -7.88
C GLY A 66 15.03 3.41 -7.71
N ARG A 67 16.01 4.31 -7.51
CA ARG A 67 17.43 3.99 -7.28
C ARG A 67 17.71 3.67 -5.81
N SER A 68 16.95 2.72 -5.28
CA SER A 68 16.93 2.34 -3.86
C SER A 68 18.28 1.88 -3.27
N PHE A 69 19.16 1.29 -4.06
CA PHE A 69 20.52 0.91 -3.61
C PHE A 69 21.40 2.12 -3.36
N GLU A 70 21.34 3.10 -4.28
CA GLU A 70 22.05 4.36 -4.10
C GLU A 70 21.48 5.13 -2.92
N ALA A 71 20.15 5.20 -2.81
CA ALA A 71 19.48 5.78 -1.65
C ALA A 71 19.99 5.15 -0.33
N ALA A 72 20.08 3.82 -0.26
CA ALA A 72 20.61 3.12 0.91
C ALA A 72 22.07 3.47 1.23
N GLY A 73 22.93 3.64 0.22
CA GLY A 73 24.31 4.09 0.40
C GLY A 73 24.36 5.50 1.02
N LEU A 74 23.56 6.43 0.48
CA LEU A 74 23.47 7.81 0.96
C LEU A 74 22.89 7.92 2.37
N ILE A 75 21.90 7.08 2.70
CA ILE A 75 21.40 6.96 4.07
C ILE A 75 22.50 6.46 5.02
N GLY A 76 23.32 5.49 4.59
CA GLY A 76 24.47 5.02 5.37
C GLY A 76 25.49 6.13 5.64
N GLU A 77 25.80 6.96 4.64
CA GLU A 77 26.67 8.13 4.79
C GLU A 77 26.05 9.18 5.74
N ALA A 78 24.75 9.46 5.61
CA ALA A 78 24.04 10.39 6.48
C ALA A 78 24.10 9.95 7.95
N LEU A 79 23.85 8.67 8.21
CA LEU A 79 23.90 8.09 9.56
C LEU A 79 25.32 7.98 10.13
N ALA A 80 26.35 7.95 9.28
CA ALA A 80 27.74 8.03 9.73
C ALA A 80 28.09 9.44 10.26
N LEU A 81 27.45 10.49 9.72
CA LEU A 81 27.63 11.87 10.17
C LEU A 81 26.72 12.22 11.35
N ASP A 82 25.46 11.78 11.33
CA ASP A 82 24.49 11.95 12.40
C ASP A 82 23.70 10.64 12.63
N PRO A 83 24.16 9.81 13.59
CA PRO A 83 23.50 8.55 13.92
C PRO A 83 22.06 8.70 14.43
N ASP A 84 21.68 9.87 14.92
CA ASP A 84 20.37 10.15 15.52
C ASP A 84 19.39 10.81 14.52
N LEU A 85 19.80 10.98 13.25
CA LEU A 85 18.95 11.52 12.19
C LEU A 85 17.75 10.59 11.92
N GLU A 86 16.64 10.86 12.58
CA GLU A 86 15.50 9.93 12.67
C GLU A 86 14.92 9.52 11.30
N PRO A 87 14.69 10.43 10.34
CA PRO A 87 14.16 10.04 9.02
C PRO A 87 15.10 9.07 8.29
N ALA A 88 16.41 9.25 8.41
CA ALA A 88 17.41 8.37 7.80
C ALA A 88 17.44 7.00 8.49
N ARG A 89 17.28 6.95 9.82
CA ARG A 89 17.15 5.67 10.56
C ARG A 89 15.92 4.88 10.12
N ARG A 90 14.80 5.57 9.88
CA ARG A 90 13.56 4.95 9.38
C ARG A 90 13.78 4.32 8.01
N ASP A 91 14.41 5.05 7.07
CA ASP A 91 14.73 4.51 5.75
C ASP A 91 15.68 3.32 5.84
N ALA A 92 16.74 3.40 6.63
CA ALA A 92 17.67 2.30 6.83
C ALA A 92 16.98 1.03 7.37
N ALA A 93 16.04 1.19 8.32
CA ALA A 93 15.27 0.10 8.87
C ALA A 93 14.34 -0.53 7.83
N GLU A 94 13.70 0.29 6.98
CA GLU A 94 12.86 -0.19 5.89
C GLU A 94 13.68 -0.99 4.86
N TYR A 95 14.83 -0.47 4.44
CA TYR A 95 15.73 -1.13 3.50
C TYR A 95 16.26 -2.45 4.07
N ALA A 96 16.62 -2.46 5.35
CA ALA A 96 17.05 -3.67 6.05
C ALA A 96 15.92 -4.71 6.11
N ALA A 97 14.66 -4.28 6.26
CA ALA A 97 13.52 -5.18 6.33
C ALA A 97 13.23 -5.92 5.02
N CYS A 98 13.78 -5.47 3.86
CA CYS A 98 13.72 -6.26 2.63
C CYS A 98 14.54 -7.56 2.72
N ARG A 99 15.56 -7.62 3.60
CA ARG A 99 16.41 -8.80 3.78
C ARG A 99 15.80 -9.73 4.82
N THR A 100 15.03 -10.70 4.36
CA THR A 100 14.35 -11.66 5.23
C THR A 100 15.30 -12.68 5.87
N ASP A 101 14.88 -13.24 7.00
CA ASP A 101 15.61 -14.33 7.68
C ASP A 101 15.64 -15.59 6.81
N PRO A 102 16.83 -16.11 6.42
CA PRO A 102 16.94 -17.30 5.58
C PRO A 102 16.40 -18.57 6.24
N GLN A 103 16.29 -18.61 7.57
CA GLN A 103 15.87 -19.79 8.30
C GLN A 103 14.35 -19.94 8.37
N ARG A 104 13.59 -18.90 8.02
CA ARG A 104 12.13 -18.96 7.95
C ARG A 104 11.70 -19.60 6.65
N GLU A 105 10.62 -20.37 6.67
CA GLU A 105 10.02 -20.93 5.47
C GLU A 105 9.45 -19.83 4.56
N LEU A 106 9.39 -20.08 3.26
CA LEU A 106 8.87 -19.09 2.29
C LEU A 106 7.46 -18.62 2.65
N ALA A 107 6.62 -19.52 3.18
CA ALA A 107 5.27 -19.19 3.59
C ALA A 107 5.20 -18.13 4.71
N ASP A 108 6.15 -18.17 5.66
CA ASP A 108 6.24 -17.16 6.72
C ASP A 108 6.80 -15.84 6.20
N ARG A 109 7.73 -15.90 5.23
CA ARG A 109 8.32 -14.72 4.60
C ARG A 109 7.35 -14.03 3.64
N ALA A 110 6.44 -14.77 3.02
CA ALA A 110 5.43 -14.24 2.10
C ALA A 110 4.56 -13.16 2.76
N ALA A 111 4.06 -13.38 3.98
CA ALA A 111 3.28 -12.37 4.70
C ALA A 111 4.09 -11.08 4.92
N HIS A 112 5.34 -11.22 5.34
CA HIS A 112 6.26 -10.10 5.52
C HIS A 112 6.56 -9.37 4.19
N LEU A 113 6.73 -10.09 3.09
CA LEU A 113 6.93 -9.50 1.75
C LEU A 113 5.71 -8.68 1.32
N PHE A 114 4.49 -9.19 1.55
CA PHE A 114 3.27 -8.43 1.25
C PHE A 114 3.19 -7.14 2.08
N GLU A 115 3.57 -7.18 3.37
CA GLU A 115 3.69 -5.98 4.18
C GLU A 115 4.75 -5.01 3.63
N ARG A 116 5.90 -5.49 3.15
CA ARG A 116 6.92 -4.64 2.53
C ARG A 116 6.40 -3.96 1.26
N LEU A 117 5.61 -4.66 0.44
CA LEU A 117 4.95 -4.09 -0.72
C LEU A 117 3.99 -2.96 -0.34
N LEU A 118 3.19 -3.14 0.72
CA LEU A 118 2.32 -2.08 1.21
C LEU A 118 3.13 -0.88 1.73
N VAL A 119 4.19 -1.11 2.51
CA VAL A 119 5.07 -0.02 2.97
C VAL A 119 5.64 0.75 1.78
N PHE A 120 6.11 0.05 0.74
CA PHE A 120 6.64 0.64 -0.48
C PHE A 120 5.58 1.43 -1.26
N LEU A 121 4.35 0.91 -1.36
CA LEU A 121 3.22 1.60 -1.98
C LEU A 121 2.88 2.92 -1.24
N TYR A 122 2.97 2.94 0.08
CA TYR A 122 2.66 4.12 0.90
C TYR A 122 3.82 5.13 1.01
N ARG A 123 4.97 4.85 0.38
CA ARG A 123 6.05 5.81 0.26
C ARG A 123 5.63 7.05 -0.55
N PRO A 124 6.21 8.23 -0.27
CA PRO A 124 5.79 9.49 -0.88
C PRO A 124 5.67 9.49 -2.40
N ALA A 125 6.56 8.79 -3.13
CA ALA A 125 6.52 8.70 -4.59
C ALA A 125 5.23 8.05 -5.14
N ARG A 126 4.64 7.10 -4.41
CA ARG A 126 3.54 6.25 -4.89
C ARG A 126 2.23 6.47 -4.16
N ARG A 127 2.25 7.14 -3.01
CA ARG A 127 1.07 7.36 -2.17
C ARG A 127 -0.11 7.95 -2.93
N HIS A 128 0.16 8.81 -3.92
CA HIS A 128 -0.86 9.42 -4.77
C HIS A 128 -1.75 8.39 -5.48
N LEU A 129 -1.22 7.21 -5.84
CA LEU A 129 -1.99 6.13 -6.49
C LEU A 129 -3.16 5.68 -5.60
N VAL A 130 -2.91 5.50 -4.30
CA VAL A 130 -3.97 5.13 -3.34
C VAL A 130 -4.90 6.31 -3.08
N GLU A 131 -4.35 7.52 -2.91
CA GLU A 131 -5.14 8.74 -2.65
C GLU A 131 -6.15 9.03 -3.77
N GLU A 132 -5.74 8.84 -5.03
CA GLU A 132 -6.61 9.01 -6.20
C GLU A 132 -7.76 7.99 -6.24
N LEU A 133 -7.50 6.74 -5.86
CA LEU A 133 -8.53 5.71 -5.77
C LEU A 133 -9.48 5.98 -4.59
N VAL A 134 -8.94 6.35 -3.43
CA VAL A 134 -9.73 6.71 -2.24
C VAL A 134 -10.65 7.90 -2.53
N ALA A 135 -10.16 8.92 -3.24
CA ALA A 135 -10.97 10.07 -3.65
C ALA A 135 -12.18 9.70 -4.52
N ARG A 136 -12.14 8.53 -5.17
CA ARG A 136 -13.21 7.98 -6.01
C ARG A 136 -14.02 6.89 -5.33
N SER A 137 -13.71 6.53 -4.09
CA SER A 137 -14.33 5.43 -3.36
C SER A 137 -14.93 5.90 -2.01
N VAL A 138 -15.34 4.93 -1.19
CA VAL A 138 -15.61 5.14 0.24
C VAL A 138 -14.32 4.87 1.02
N ARG A 139 -14.07 5.65 2.09
CA ARG A 139 -12.82 5.52 2.88
C ARG A 139 -12.62 4.13 3.48
N VAL A 140 -13.70 3.42 3.84
CA VAL A 140 -13.60 2.06 4.38
C VAL A 140 -13.02 1.03 3.38
N ALA A 141 -13.00 1.36 2.09
CA ALA A 141 -12.42 0.50 1.05
C ALA A 141 -10.92 0.68 0.86
N GLU A 142 -10.26 1.61 1.58
CA GLU A 142 -8.85 1.98 1.37
C GLU A 142 -7.91 0.76 1.27
N HIS A 143 -8.05 -0.25 2.13
CA HIS A 143 -7.21 -1.45 2.06
C HIS A 143 -7.40 -2.27 0.77
N ALA A 144 -8.62 -2.34 0.23
CA ALA A 144 -8.88 -2.99 -1.05
C ALA A 144 -8.39 -2.14 -2.24
N LEU A 145 -8.42 -0.81 -2.09
CA LEU A 145 -7.87 0.11 -3.08
C LEU A 145 -6.34 0.08 -3.11
N ALA A 146 -5.70 -0.16 -1.96
CA ALA A 146 -4.26 -0.39 -1.89
C ALA A 146 -3.86 -1.67 -2.64
N ASP A 147 -4.66 -2.74 -2.57
CA ASP A 147 -4.45 -3.94 -3.42
C ASP A 147 -4.55 -3.57 -4.90
N LEU A 148 -5.63 -2.89 -5.32
CA LEU A 148 -5.76 -2.44 -6.70
C LEU A 148 -4.58 -1.59 -7.16
N ALA A 149 -4.11 -0.66 -6.32
CA ALA A 149 -2.96 0.16 -6.66
C ALA A 149 -1.68 -0.67 -6.79
N LEU A 150 -1.48 -1.64 -5.89
CA LEU A 150 -0.30 -2.50 -5.88
C LEU A 150 -0.18 -3.33 -7.17
N PHE A 151 -1.30 -3.89 -7.65
CA PHE A 151 -1.30 -4.80 -8.79
C PHE A 151 -1.56 -4.09 -10.13
N GLU A 152 -2.55 -3.21 -10.21
CA GLU A 152 -2.98 -2.63 -11.49
C GLU A 152 -2.11 -1.44 -11.94
N HIS A 153 -1.32 -0.84 -11.04
CA HIS A 153 -0.26 0.11 -11.39
C HIS A 153 1.15 -0.51 -11.40
N ASP A 154 1.24 -1.85 -11.32
CA ASP A 154 2.51 -2.58 -11.42
C ASP A 154 3.59 -2.17 -10.38
N VAL A 155 3.15 -1.76 -9.19
CA VAL A 155 4.04 -1.37 -8.08
C VAL A 155 4.91 -2.55 -7.62
N ILE A 156 4.46 -3.79 -7.83
CA ILE A 156 5.30 -4.99 -7.61
C ILE A 156 6.49 -5.01 -8.59
N GLY A 157 6.28 -4.66 -9.86
CA GLY A 157 7.35 -4.51 -10.83
C GLY A 157 8.37 -3.46 -10.40
N GLU A 158 7.88 -2.27 -10.03
CA GLU A 158 8.76 -1.21 -9.50
C GLU A 158 9.52 -1.64 -8.24
N PHE A 159 8.88 -2.39 -7.33
CA PHE A 159 9.54 -2.90 -6.14
C PHE A 159 10.64 -3.90 -6.49
N LEU A 160 10.41 -4.79 -7.46
CA LEU A 160 11.42 -5.74 -7.93
C LEU A 160 12.60 -5.02 -8.57
N ASP A 161 12.36 -4.01 -9.39
CA ASP A 161 13.43 -3.23 -10.03
C ASP A 161 14.26 -2.47 -8.97
N ALA A 162 13.61 -1.88 -7.98
CA ALA A 162 14.26 -1.08 -6.95
C ALA A 162 14.93 -1.92 -5.84
N ARG A 163 14.31 -3.02 -5.42
CA ARG A 163 14.66 -3.79 -4.20
C ARG A 163 15.10 -5.22 -4.48
N GLY A 164 14.98 -5.69 -5.71
CA GLY A 164 15.17 -7.09 -6.08
C GLY A 164 16.50 -7.69 -5.63
N GLU A 165 17.61 -6.94 -5.67
CA GLU A 165 18.91 -7.50 -5.25
C GLU A 165 19.04 -7.69 -3.72
N TRP A 166 18.12 -7.18 -2.91
CA TRP A 166 18.05 -7.52 -1.47
C TRP A 166 17.18 -8.73 -1.18
N LEU A 167 16.37 -9.16 -2.15
CA LEU A 167 15.50 -10.31 -2.04
C LEU A 167 16.24 -11.59 -2.41
N ARG A 168 15.70 -12.70 -1.92
CA ARG A 168 16.15 -14.04 -2.31
C ARG A 168 15.52 -14.44 -3.64
N GLU A 169 16.15 -15.39 -4.32
CA GLU A 169 15.66 -15.87 -5.63
C GLU A 169 14.23 -16.45 -5.56
N ASP A 170 13.88 -17.17 -4.50
CA ASP A 170 12.54 -17.72 -4.29
C ASP A 170 11.50 -16.64 -3.96
N GLU A 171 11.92 -15.55 -3.31
CA GLU A 171 11.08 -14.38 -3.03
C GLU A 171 10.83 -13.55 -4.29
N VAL A 172 11.86 -13.36 -5.14
CA VAL A 172 11.70 -12.72 -6.45
C VAL A 172 10.69 -13.51 -7.29
N LYS A 173 10.86 -14.82 -7.40
CA LYS A 173 9.91 -15.70 -8.13
C LYS A 173 8.49 -15.63 -7.56
N LEU A 174 8.37 -15.54 -6.23
CA LEU A 174 7.07 -15.40 -5.56
C LEU A 174 6.39 -14.08 -5.98
N LEU A 175 7.11 -12.96 -5.93
CA LEU A 175 6.59 -11.65 -6.30
C LEU A 175 6.26 -11.56 -7.80
N GLU A 176 7.08 -12.15 -8.68
CA GLU A 176 6.79 -12.23 -10.11
C GLU A 176 5.50 -13.02 -10.39
N ALA A 177 5.27 -14.12 -9.67
CA ALA A 177 4.02 -14.88 -9.77
C ALA A 177 2.82 -14.07 -9.26
N TRP A 178 2.99 -13.31 -8.17
CA TRP A 178 1.94 -12.44 -7.64
C TRP A 178 1.58 -11.33 -8.62
N ARG A 179 2.58 -10.67 -9.22
CA ARG A 179 2.43 -9.56 -10.19
C ARG A 179 1.43 -9.85 -11.30
N THR A 180 1.28 -11.12 -11.70
CA THR A 180 0.40 -11.55 -12.80
C THR A 180 -0.89 -12.24 -12.34
N THR A 181 -1.05 -12.50 -11.03
CA THR A 181 -2.27 -13.10 -10.50
C THR A 181 -3.40 -12.08 -10.56
N PRO A 182 -4.59 -12.33 -11.14
CA PRO A 182 -5.67 -11.35 -11.27
C PRO A 182 -6.55 -11.25 -10.00
N SER A 183 -7.20 -10.10 -9.79
CA SER A 183 -8.28 -9.97 -8.80
C SER A 183 -9.53 -10.67 -9.30
N ARG A 184 -10.28 -11.30 -8.39
CA ARG A 184 -11.49 -12.05 -8.73
C ARG A 184 -12.60 -11.79 -7.73
N LEU A 185 -13.82 -12.04 -8.18
CA LEU A 185 -15.01 -12.06 -7.34
C LEU A 185 -15.29 -13.49 -6.89
N TRP A 186 -15.07 -13.74 -5.61
CA TRP A 186 -15.21 -15.06 -4.99
C TRP A 186 -16.51 -15.15 -4.21
N GLU A 187 -17.29 -16.21 -4.44
CA GLU A 187 -18.36 -16.63 -3.55
C GLU A 187 -17.77 -17.48 -2.41
N VAL A 188 -18.13 -17.14 -1.17
CA VAL A 188 -17.79 -17.96 0.00
C VAL A 188 -18.75 -19.15 0.03
N VAL A 189 -18.24 -20.36 -0.19
CA VAL A 189 -19.06 -21.59 -0.19
C VAL A 189 -19.18 -22.17 1.22
N GLY A 190 -18.12 -22.03 2.03
CA GLY A 190 -18.09 -22.61 3.36
C GLY A 190 -17.01 -22.02 4.25
N VAL A 191 -17.30 -21.98 5.55
CA VAL A 191 -16.36 -21.57 6.60
C VAL A 191 -16.38 -22.63 7.69
N SER A 192 -15.21 -23.16 8.04
CA SER A 192 -15.05 -24.17 9.09
C SER A 192 -13.77 -23.93 9.88
N GLY A 193 -13.92 -23.38 11.09
CA GLY A 193 -12.79 -22.85 11.84
C GLY A 193 -12.06 -21.78 11.02
N ARG A 194 -10.76 -21.92 10.83
CA ARG A 194 -9.94 -21.02 9.99
C ARG A 194 -9.99 -21.35 8.49
N ARG A 195 -10.64 -22.45 8.11
CA ARG A 195 -10.69 -22.89 6.72
C ARG A 195 -11.84 -22.18 6.01
N VAL A 196 -11.53 -21.52 4.90
CA VAL A 196 -12.51 -20.86 4.04
C VAL A 196 -12.45 -21.51 2.66
N THR A 197 -13.61 -21.84 2.11
CA THR A 197 -13.76 -22.35 0.75
C THR A 197 -14.38 -21.27 -0.11
N LEU A 198 -13.69 -20.90 -1.18
CA LEU A 198 -14.08 -19.88 -2.15
C LEU A 198 -14.35 -20.51 -3.52
N ASP A 199 -15.28 -19.95 -4.28
CA ASP A 199 -15.62 -20.37 -5.65
C ASP A 199 -15.81 -19.14 -6.55
N ASP A 200 -15.21 -19.11 -7.73
CA ASP A 200 -15.36 -18.00 -8.68
C ASP A 200 -16.34 -18.29 -9.83
N GLY A 201 -17.09 -19.39 -9.75
CA GLY A 201 -17.97 -19.91 -10.80
C GLY A 201 -17.31 -20.92 -11.74
N GLY A 202 -16.03 -21.23 -11.57
CA GLY A 202 -15.33 -22.27 -12.34
C GLY A 202 -14.22 -23.00 -11.57
N GLN A 203 -13.63 -22.34 -10.57
CA GLN A 203 -12.58 -22.88 -9.72
C GLN A 203 -12.96 -22.72 -8.25
N GLN A 204 -12.81 -23.82 -7.51
CA GLN A 204 -12.91 -23.81 -6.06
C GLN A 204 -11.51 -23.79 -5.43
N VAL A 205 -11.33 -22.94 -4.42
CA VAL A 205 -10.09 -22.83 -3.65
C VAL A 205 -10.38 -22.97 -2.17
N VAL A 206 -9.55 -23.74 -1.47
CA VAL A 206 -9.60 -23.88 -0.02
C VAL A 206 -8.35 -23.24 0.57
N LEU A 207 -8.54 -22.29 1.47
CA LEU A 207 -7.45 -21.58 2.13
C LEU A 207 -7.66 -21.52 3.65
N THR A 208 -6.58 -21.17 4.37
CA THR A 208 -6.62 -20.95 5.81
C THR A 208 -6.39 -19.47 6.10
N ASP A 209 -7.35 -18.81 6.75
CA ASP A 209 -7.32 -17.38 6.99
C ASP A 209 -8.00 -17.03 8.32
N GLU A 210 -7.34 -16.19 9.13
CA GLU A 210 -7.88 -15.78 10.43
C GLU A 210 -8.94 -14.68 10.31
N LEU A 211 -8.69 -13.69 9.48
CA LEU A 211 -9.54 -12.51 9.36
C LEU A 211 -10.78 -12.83 8.51
N LEU A 212 -10.59 -13.45 7.35
CA LEU A 212 -11.67 -13.78 6.45
C LEU A 212 -12.64 -14.78 7.09
N SER A 213 -12.14 -15.79 7.82
CA SER A 213 -13.02 -16.77 8.49
C SER A 213 -13.89 -16.16 9.58
N GLY A 214 -13.49 -15.04 10.20
CA GLY A 214 -14.28 -14.32 11.18
C GLY A 214 -15.28 -13.32 10.59
N GLN A 215 -15.16 -12.99 9.30
CA GLN A 215 -15.95 -11.94 8.64
C GLN A 215 -16.87 -12.46 7.52
N ALA A 216 -16.54 -13.60 6.92
CA ALA A 216 -17.27 -14.17 5.82
C ALA A 216 -18.39 -15.11 6.27
N LEU A 217 -19.53 -15.02 5.60
CA LEU A 217 -20.61 -16.00 5.68
C LEU A 217 -20.75 -16.73 4.33
N PRO A 218 -21.17 -18.01 4.33
CA PRO A 218 -21.53 -18.68 3.09
C PRO A 218 -22.56 -17.87 2.28
N GLY A 219 -22.32 -17.72 0.98
CA GLY A 219 -23.08 -16.88 0.04
C GLY A 219 -22.57 -15.43 -0.08
N ASP A 220 -21.63 -15.00 0.75
CA ASP A 220 -21.00 -13.68 0.59
C ASP A 220 -20.14 -13.64 -0.68
N LEU A 221 -20.19 -12.52 -1.41
CA LEU A 221 -19.28 -12.23 -2.50
C LEU A 221 -18.14 -11.34 -2.02
N MET A 222 -16.91 -11.78 -2.24
CA MET A 222 -15.69 -11.09 -1.84
C MET A 222 -14.85 -10.75 -3.06
N LEU A 223 -14.62 -9.46 -3.29
CA LEU A 223 -13.57 -9.01 -4.20
C LEU A 223 -12.23 -9.17 -3.49
N THR A 224 -11.39 -10.09 -3.97
CA THR A 224 -10.04 -10.30 -3.42
C THR A 224 -9.14 -11.01 -4.41
N ARG A 225 -7.83 -10.89 -4.18
CA ARG A 225 -6.80 -11.63 -4.90
C ARG A 225 -6.36 -12.82 -4.04
N VAL A 226 -6.52 -14.02 -4.58
CA VAL A 226 -5.98 -15.23 -3.97
C VAL A 226 -4.59 -15.46 -4.54
N LEU A 227 -3.58 -15.17 -3.74
CA LEU A 227 -2.16 -15.36 -4.04
C LEU A 227 -1.73 -16.75 -3.55
N HIS A 228 -0.43 -17.05 -3.61
CA HIS A 228 0.16 -18.22 -2.95
C HIS A 228 1.32 -17.80 -2.05
N ASP A 229 1.63 -18.57 -1.02
CA ASP A 229 2.77 -18.34 -0.11
C ASP A 229 3.96 -19.27 -0.38
N GLY A 230 3.89 -20.04 -1.47
CA GLY A 230 4.84 -21.10 -1.81
C GLY A 230 4.41 -22.49 -1.34
N THR A 231 3.48 -22.58 -0.39
CA THR A 231 2.90 -23.85 0.08
C THR A 231 1.45 -24.01 -0.37
N GLY A 232 0.69 -22.92 -0.44
CA GLY A 232 -0.71 -22.96 -0.83
C GLY A 232 -1.32 -21.58 -1.05
N PRO A 233 -2.63 -21.55 -1.38
CA PRO A 233 -3.36 -20.33 -1.64
C PRO A 233 -3.55 -19.50 -0.35
N ARG A 234 -3.41 -18.18 -0.47
CA ARG A 234 -3.56 -17.23 0.64
C ARG A 234 -4.20 -15.93 0.18
N VAL A 235 -4.87 -15.27 1.10
CA VAL A 235 -5.32 -13.89 0.97
C VAL A 235 -4.45 -13.05 1.89
N PHE A 236 -3.71 -12.10 1.31
CA PHE A 236 -2.88 -11.17 2.09
C PHE A 236 -3.49 -9.77 2.14
N GLY A 237 -4.14 -9.35 1.04
CA GLY A 237 -4.92 -8.12 1.00
C GLY A 237 -6.19 -8.21 1.84
N HIS A 238 -6.95 -7.12 1.92
CA HIS A 238 -8.22 -7.09 2.64
C HIS A 238 -9.38 -7.37 1.66
N PRO A 239 -10.08 -8.52 1.79
CA PRO A 239 -11.25 -8.80 0.97
C PRO A 239 -12.32 -7.74 1.17
N PHE A 240 -12.92 -7.30 0.07
CA PHE A 240 -14.01 -6.34 0.11
C PHE A 240 -15.33 -7.00 -0.28
N LYS A 241 -16.33 -6.87 0.59
CA LYS A 241 -17.65 -7.47 0.36
C LYS A 241 -18.39 -6.74 -0.76
N VAL A 242 -18.94 -7.50 -1.69
CA VAL A 242 -19.75 -7.03 -2.82
C VAL A 242 -21.19 -7.49 -2.63
N ASP A 243 -22.13 -6.58 -2.86
CA ASP A 243 -23.56 -6.92 -2.83
C ASP A 243 -23.89 -7.89 -3.99
N LEU A 244 -24.59 -8.98 -3.67
CA LEU A 244 -25.06 -9.98 -4.65
C LEU A 244 -25.85 -9.35 -5.80
N ALA A 245 -26.65 -8.31 -5.53
CA ALA A 245 -27.42 -7.60 -6.55
C ALA A 245 -26.53 -6.88 -7.58
N ARG A 246 -25.27 -6.60 -7.23
CA ARG A 246 -24.28 -5.92 -8.07
C ARG A 246 -23.20 -6.86 -8.62
N ARG A 247 -23.38 -8.19 -8.48
CA ARG A 247 -22.45 -9.21 -8.99
C ARG A 247 -22.09 -8.99 -10.46
N GLY A 248 -23.11 -8.81 -11.31
CA GLY A 248 -22.90 -8.63 -12.76
C GLY A 248 -22.13 -7.36 -13.11
N GLU A 249 -22.38 -6.25 -12.39
CA GLU A 249 -21.64 -4.99 -12.55
C GLU A 249 -20.17 -5.18 -12.18
N MET A 250 -19.88 -5.82 -11.04
CA MET A 250 -18.50 -6.09 -10.62
C MET A 250 -17.78 -7.04 -11.59
N LEU A 251 -18.42 -8.12 -12.05
CA LEU A 251 -17.81 -9.04 -13.02
C LEU A 251 -17.46 -8.34 -14.34
N ALA A 252 -18.27 -7.38 -14.79
CA ALA A 252 -17.97 -6.58 -15.96
C ALA A 252 -16.75 -5.66 -15.76
N LEU A 253 -16.54 -5.16 -14.54
CA LEU A 253 -15.37 -4.34 -14.19
C LEU A 253 -14.07 -5.16 -14.05
N LEU A 254 -14.18 -6.46 -13.78
CA LEU A 254 -13.04 -7.38 -13.70
C LEU A 254 -12.66 -7.97 -15.06
N ALA A 255 -13.35 -7.60 -16.14
CA ALA A 255 -12.97 -7.98 -17.49
C ALA A 255 -11.67 -7.26 -17.90
N ASP A 256 -10.77 -7.97 -18.58
CA ASP A 256 -9.49 -7.43 -19.02
C ASP A 256 -9.66 -6.38 -20.15
N PRO A 257 -9.00 -5.20 -20.08
CA PRO A 257 -8.15 -4.72 -18.98
C PRO A 257 -8.95 -4.19 -17.79
N VAL A 258 -8.45 -4.47 -16.59
CA VAL A 258 -9.03 -3.97 -15.33
C VAL A 258 -8.76 -2.46 -15.21
N ASP A 259 -9.82 -1.68 -15.05
CA ASP A 259 -9.72 -0.24 -14.70
C ASP A 259 -9.86 -0.07 -13.18
N PRO A 260 -8.76 0.20 -12.44
CA PRO A 260 -8.81 0.35 -10.99
C PRO A 260 -9.67 1.54 -10.56
N TYR A 261 -9.78 2.60 -11.38
CA TYR A 261 -10.61 3.77 -11.06
C TYR A 261 -12.11 3.47 -11.19
N ALA A 262 -12.49 2.63 -12.15
CA ALA A 262 -13.87 2.17 -12.30
C ALA A 262 -14.29 1.26 -11.13
N ILE A 263 -13.40 0.37 -10.67
CA ILE A 263 -13.62 -0.44 -9.47
C ILE A 263 -13.70 0.44 -8.22
N ALA A 264 -12.84 1.46 -8.08
CA ALA A 264 -12.94 2.40 -6.96
C ALA A 264 -14.30 3.13 -6.95
N ALA A 265 -14.75 3.61 -8.12
CA ALA A 265 -16.03 4.29 -8.29
C ALA A 265 -17.25 3.39 -7.99
N PHE A 266 -17.13 2.08 -8.21
CA PHE A 266 -18.18 1.11 -7.89
C PHE A 266 -18.60 1.20 -6.42
N PHE A 267 -17.66 1.38 -5.49
CA PHE A 267 -17.94 1.37 -4.06
C PHE A 267 -18.62 2.64 -3.53
N ARG A 268 -18.61 3.76 -4.28
CA ARG A 268 -19.37 4.96 -3.88
C ARG A 268 -20.87 4.81 -4.04
N ARG A 269 -21.32 3.95 -4.95
CA ARG A 269 -22.75 3.78 -5.23
C ARG A 269 -23.37 2.92 -4.14
N PRO A 270 -24.38 3.40 -3.41
CA PRO A 270 -25.15 2.53 -2.54
C PRO A 270 -25.83 1.44 -3.38
N ALA A 271 -25.97 0.23 -2.82
CA ALA A 271 -26.88 -0.76 -3.37
C ALA A 271 -28.27 -0.10 -3.45
N GLY A 272 -28.82 0.00 -4.66
CA GLY A 272 -30.15 0.58 -4.83
C GLY A 272 -31.15 -0.15 -3.93
N PRO A 273 -32.19 0.53 -3.41
CA PRO A 273 -33.18 -0.15 -2.59
C PRO A 273 -33.80 -1.28 -3.42
N ALA A 274 -33.80 -2.50 -2.88
CA ALA A 274 -34.56 -3.61 -3.44
C ALA A 274 -36.00 -3.13 -3.65
N SER A 275 -36.40 -2.95 -4.91
CA SER A 275 -37.76 -2.56 -5.26
C SER A 275 -38.70 -3.72 -4.94
N GLY A 276 -39.06 -3.84 -3.66
CA GLY A 276 -40.27 -4.51 -3.22
C GLY A 276 -41.46 -3.73 -3.74
N ALA A 277 -41.81 -3.95 -5.00
CA ALA A 277 -43.11 -3.59 -5.52
C ALA A 277 -44.14 -4.49 -4.81
N THR A 278 -44.70 -4.00 -3.71
CA THR A 278 -45.95 -4.53 -3.20
C THR A 278 -47.04 -4.13 -4.20
N PRO A 279 -47.79 -5.09 -4.80
CA PRO A 279 -48.92 -4.74 -5.64
C PRO A 279 -49.96 -4.06 -4.76
N THR A 280 -50.39 -2.86 -5.16
CA THR A 280 -51.61 -2.22 -4.64
C THR A 280 -52.78 -3.17 -4.88
N THR A 281 -53.14 -3.92 -3.84
CA THR A 281 -54.43 -4.60 -3.73
C THR A 281 -55.48 -3.53 -3.46
N ALA A 282 -56.29 -3.23 -4.48
CA ALA A 282 -57.61 -2.68 -4.26
C ALA A 282 -58.49 -3.72 -3.55
N PRO A 283 -59.38 -3.31 -2.64
CA PRO A 283 -60.62 -4.05 -2.44
C PRO A 283 -61.82 -3.08 -2.29
N PRO A 284 -63.09 -3.55 -2.18
CA PRO A 284 -64.05 -3.35 -3.27
C PRO A 284 -65.32 -2.59 -2.85
N ARG A 285 -66.05 -2.13 -3.88
CA ARG A 285 -67.41 -1.54 -3.91
C ARG A 285 -67.60 -0.16 -3.30
#